data_AF-A0A8B9E5H1-F1
#
_entry.id   AF-A0A8B9E5H1-F1
#
_cell.length_a   1.000
_cell.length_b   1.000
_cell.length_c   1.000
_cell.angle_alpha   90.00
_cell.angle_beta   90.00
_cell.angle_gamma   90.00
#
_symmetry.space_group_name_H-M   'P 1'
#
loop_
_entity.id
_entity.type
_entity.pdbx_description
1 polymer ?
#
loop_
_entity_poly.entity_id
_entity_poly.type
_entity_poly.pdbx_seq_one_letter_code
_entity_poly.pdbx_strand_id
1 'polypeptide(L)'
;MIYEDYSKTLICNFLSGERVLCFHGPLLYEAKCVKVAIKDKQVKYFIHYSGWNKNWDEWVPESRVLKYVDTNLQKQKELQKANQKTKKNKQKTPGIGEGSSTSETPQPPRKKRARVDPTVESTTCIYSILFLSQLFYLPAKKNVDSILEDYANYKKSRGNTDNKEYAVNEVVAGIKEYFNVMLGTQLLYKFERPQYAEILADHPDAPMSQVYGAPHLLRLFVRIGAMLAYTPLDEKSLALLLNYLHDFLK
;
A
#
# COMPACT_ATOMS: atom_id res chain seq x y z
N MET A 1 -4.69 -33.21 -5.07
CA MET A 1 -5.65 -32.30 -4.39
C MET A 1 -4.85 -31.35 -3.52
N ILE A 2 -4.45 -30.18 -4.04
CA ILE A 2 -3.92 -29.09 -3.22
C ILE A 2 -4.43 -27.78 -3.84
N TYR A 3 -5.71 -27.51 -3.59
CA TYR A 3 -6.32 -26.20 -3.81
C TYR A 3 -6.26 -25.51 -2.44
N GLU A 4 -5.11 -24.99 -2.05
CA GLU A 4 -5.03 -24.11 -0.87
C GLU A 4 -5.31 -22.67 -1.31
N ASP A 5 -6.62 -22.39 -1.36
CA ASP A 5 -7.31 -21.18 -0.97
C ASP A 5 -6.46 -19.88 -0.82
N TYR A 6 -6.01 -19.32 -1.94
CA TYR A 6 -5.43 -17.97 -2.02
C TYR A 6 -6.45 -16.83 -1.78
N SER A 7 -7.66 -17.12 -1.28
CA SER A 7 -8.75 -16.14 -1.14
C SER A 7 -8.90 -15.49 0.24
N LYS A 8 -8.13 -15.86 1.27
CA LYS A 8 -8.41 -15.41 2.66
C LYS A 8 -7.23 -15.19 3.61
N THR A 9 -6.13 -14.58 3.16
CA THR A 9 -5.29 -13.88 4.14
C THR A 9 -5.87 -12.48 4.33
N LEU A 10 -6.88 -12.34 5.21
CA LEU A 10 -7.27 -11.03 5.73
C LEU A 10 -6.11 -10.54 6.61
N ILE A 11 -5.28 -9.69 6.03
CA ILE A 11 -4.10 -9.13 6.70
C ILE A 11 -4.59 -8.11 7.73
N CYS A 12 -4.23 -8.35 8.99
CA CYS A 12 -4.43 -7.39 10.07
C CYS A 12 -3.35 -6.30 9.97
N ASN A 13 -3.76 -5.07 9.68
CA ASN A 13 -2.84 -3.94 9.51
C ASN A 13 -2.27 -3.37 10.81
N PHE A 14 -2.82 -3.78 11.95
CA PHE A 14 -2.38 -3.38 13.28
C PHE A 14 -2.34 -4.58 14.22
N LEU A 15 -1.33 -4.63 15.08
CA LEU A 15 -1.18 -5.67 16.09
C LEU A 15 -1.86 -5.30 17.41
N SER A 16 -2.27 -6.31 18.16
CA SER A 16 -2.69 -6.13 19.55
C SER A 16 -1.53 -5.56 20.36
N GLY A 17 -1.76 -4.46 21.05
CA GLY A 17 -0.77 -3.70 21.81
C GLY A 17 -0.16 -2.51 21.06
N GLU A 18 -0.37 -2.38 19.75
CA GLU A 18 0.23 -1.34 18.93
C GLU A 18 -0.36 0.04 19.21
N ARG A 19 0.50 1.07 19.19
CA ARG A 19 0.09 2.47 19.30
C ARG A 19 -0.38 2.98 17.94
N VAL A 20 -1.58 3.54 17.90
CA VAL A 20 -2.26 3.94 16.67
C VAL A 20 -2.94 5.30 16.83
N LEU A 21 -3.37 5.88 15.72
CA LEU A 21 -4.26 7.04 15.70
C LEU A 21 -5.66 6.57 15.27
N CYS A 22 -6.69 6.93 16.02
CA CYS A 22 -8.07 6.53 15.71
C CYS A 22 -9.00 7.73 15.57
N PHE A 23 -9.85 7.70 14.55
CA PHE A 23 -10.89 8.70 14.36
C PHE A 23 -12.00 8.52 15.39
N HIS A 24 -12.35 9.60 16.07
CA HIS A 24 -13.57 9.71 16.84
C HIS A 24 -14.27 11.03 16.47
N GLY A 25 -15.39 10.92 15.76
CA GLY A 25 -16.01 12.06 15.09
C GLY A 25 -15.07 12.66 14.02
N PRO A 26 -14.94 14.00 13.94
CA PRO A 26 -14.12 14.66 12.93
C PRO A 26 -12.61 14.72 13.26
N LEU A 27 -12.20 14.23 14.44
CA LEU A 27 -10.84 14.38 14.95
C LEU A 27 -10.13 13.03 15.10
N LEU A 28 -8.80 13.10 15.06
CA LEU A 28 -7.90 11.98 15.35
C LEU A 28 -7.40 12.05 16.78
N TYR A 29 -7.45 10.91 17.46
CA TYR A 29 -6.98 10.74 18.83
C TYR A 29 -5.93 9.64 18.88
N GLU A 30 -5.02 9.78 19.83
CA GLU A 30 -4.08 8.71 20.14
C GLU A 30 -4.82 7.56 20.82
N ALA A 31 -4.50 6.34 20.40
CA ALA A 31 -5.13 5.16 20.94
C ALA A 31 -4.18 3.95 20.89
N LYS A 32 -4.61 2.87 21.54
CA LYS A 32 -3.95 1.58 21.54
C LYS A 32 -4.89 0.54 20.92
N CYS A 33 -4.37 -0.22 19.96
CA CYS A 33 -5.04 -1.42 19.48
C CYS A 33 -4.98 -2.46 20.60
N VAL A 34 -6.12 -2.92 21.11
CA VAL A 34 -6.18 -3.87 22.23
C VAL A 34 -6.48 -5.28 21.74
N LYS A 35 -7.32 -5.43 20.71
CA LYS A 35 -7.65 -6.73 20.10
C LYS A 35 -7.92 -6.56 18.61
N VAL A 36 -7.74 -7.65 17.87
CA VAL A 36 -8.09 -7.74 16.45
C VAL A 36 -9.07 -8.89 16.27
N ALA A 37 -10.13 -8.67 15.50
CA ALA A 37 -11.11 -9.70 15.18
C ALA A 37 -11.46 -9.64 13.69
N ILE A 38 -11.60 -10.81 13.08
CA ILE A 38 -12.02 -10.95 11.69
C ILE A 38 -13.41 -11.57 11.73
N LYS A 39 -14.42 -10.82 11.31
CA LYS A 39 -15.81 -11.29 11.25
C LYS A 39 -16.41 -10.93 9.90
N ASP A 40 -17.11 -11.86 9.27
CA ASP A 40 -17.79 -11.64 7.98
C ASP A 40 -16.85 -11.12 6.87
N LYS A 41 -15.60 -11.61 6.85
CA LYS A 41 -14.51 -11.13 5.97
C LYS A 41 -14.18 -9.64 6.14
N GLN A 42 -14.48 -9.04 7.29
CA GLN A 42 -14.08 -7.68 7.67
C GLN A 42 -13.17 -7.71 8.89
N VAL A 43 -12.07 -6.97 8.84
CA VAL A 43 -11.18 -6.78 9.99
C VAL A 43 -11.71 -5.65 10.86
N LYS A 44 -11.81 -5.89 12.15
CA LYS A 44 -12.18 -4.91 13.17
C LYS A 44 -11.14 -4.88 14.27
N TYR A 45 -10.92 -3.69 14.81
CA TYR A 45 -9.96 -3.44 15.87
C TYR A 45 -10.69 -2.97 17.11
N PHE A 46 -10.36 -3.53 18.26
CA PHE A 46 -10.84 -3.04 19.55
C PHE A 46 -9.87 -1.98 20.03
N ILE A 47 -10.33 -0.73 20.11
CA ILE A 47 -9.50 0.44 20.35
C ILE A 47 -9.75 1.00 21.74
N HIS A 48 -8.65 1.29 22.44
CA HIS A 48 -8.66 2.04 23.70
C HIS A 48 -7.99 3.40 23.49
N TYR A 49 -8.71 4.50 23.72
CA TYR A 49 -8.18 5.86 23.53
C TYR A 49 -7.30 6.28 24.70
N SER A 50 -6.12 6.83 24.41
CA SER A 50 -5.17 7.28 25.42
C SER A 50 -5.78 8.41 26.25
N GLY A 51 -5.84 8.22 27.57
CA GLY A 51 -6.40 9.18 28.52
C GLY A 51 -7.93 9.19 28.64
N TRP A 52 -8.62 8.24 28.00
CA TRP A 52 -10.09 8.12 28.07
C TRP A 52 -10.48 6.95 28.98
N ASN A 53 -11.72 6.98 29.50
CA ASN A 53 -12.26 5.90 30.30
C ASN A 53 -12.55 4.65 29.44
N LYS A 54 -12.33 3.44 29.98
CA LYS A 54 -12.59 2.14 29.32
C LYS A 54 -14.02 1.98 28.78
N ASN A 55 -15.00 2.72 29.31
CA ASN A 55 -16.38 2.74 28.80
C ASN A 55 -16.53 3.40 27.40
N TRP A 56 -15.44 3.92 26.85
CA TRP A 56 -15.31 4.42 25.49
C TRP A 56 -14.62 3.45 24.54
N ASP A 57 -14.10 2.32 25.05
CA ASP A 57 -13.48 1.31 24.22
C ASP A 57 -14.53 0.73 23.27
N GLU A 58 -14.17 0.64 21.99
CA GLU A 58 -15.10 0.27 20.94
C GLU A 58 -14.43 -0.57 19.86
N TRP A 59 -15.23 -1.40 19.20
CA TRP A 59 -14.83 -2.06 17.96
C TRP A 59 -15.00 -1.08 16.80
N VAL A 60 -13.92 -0.82 16.09
CA VAL A 60 -13.91 0.07 14.92
C VAL A 60 -13.46 -0.68 13.67
N PRO A 61 -13.99 -0.32 12.49
CA PRO A 61 -13.46 -0.82 11.23
C PRO A 61 -12.06 -0.25 10.95
N GLU A 62 -11.34 -0.92 10.06
CA GLU A 62 -10.00 -0.52 9.64
C GLU A 62 -9.90 0.94 9.15
N SER A 63 -10.91 1.44 8.44
CA SER A 63 -10.94 2.81 7.90
C SER A 63 -10.86 3.91 8.96
N ARG A 64 -11.12 3.59 10.24
CA ARG A 64 -11.03 4.54 11.36
C ARG A 64 -9.65 4.54 12.04
N VAL A 65 -8.75 3.65 11.69
CA VAL A 65 -7.45 3.46 12.36
C VAL A 65 -6.32 3.80 11.41
N LEU A 66 -5.34 4.55 11.90
CA LEU A 66 -4.17 5.02 11.17
C LEU A 66 -2.90 4.68 11.96
N LYS A 67 -1.81 4.41 11.24
CA LYS A 67 -0.48 4.19 11.86
C LYS A 67 0.01 5.45 12.56
N TYR A 68 0.72 5.25 13.67
CA TYR A 68 1.38 6.32 14.40
C TYR A 68 2.68 6.74 13.65
N VAL A 69 2.53 7.60 12.65
CA VAL A 69 3.64 8.11 11.80
C VAL A 69 3.51 9.63 11.62
N ASP A 70 4.61 10.31 11.29
CA ASP A 70 4.68 11.77 11.22
C ASP A 70 3.62 12.40 10.30
N THR A 71 3.35 11.77 9.15
CA THR A 71 2.29 12.21 8.22
C THR A 71 0.91 12.22 8.86
N ASN A 72 0.59 11.20 9.66
CA ASN A 72 -0.70 11.09 10.33
C ASN A 72 -0.79 11.99 11.57
N LEU A 73 0.33 12.22 12.26
CA LEU A 73 0.43 13.23 13.32
C LEU A 73 0.21 14.64 12.77
N GLN A 74 0.76 14.94 11.60
CA GLN A 74 0.52 16.21 10.92
C GLN A 74 -0.96 16.37 10.55
N LYS A 75 -1.58 15.31 10.00
CA LYS A 75 -3.03 15.28 9.74
C LYS A 75 -3.86 15.51 11.00
N GLN A 76 -3.46 14.93 12.13
CA GLN A 76 -4.11 15.20 13.42
C GLN A 76 -4.03 16.68 13.81
N LYS A 77 -2.85 17.30 13.71
CA LYS A 77 -2.66 18.74 13.99
C LYS A 77 -3.51 19.63 13.08
N GLU A 78 -3.59 19.29 11.80
CA GLU A 78 -4.41 20.02 10.81
C GLU A 78 -5.90 19.93 11.12
N LEU A 79 -6.40 18.73 11.43
CA LEU A 79 -7.80 18.53 11.83
C LEU A 79 -8.15 19.30 13.10
N GLN A 80 -7.24 19.31 14.09
CA GLN A 80 -7.42 20.10 15.31
C GLN A 80 -7.48 21.61 15.01
N LYS A 81 -6.57 22.13 14.17
CA LYS A 81 -6.56 23.54 13.76
C LYS A 81 -7.82 23.91 12.97
N ALA A 82 -8.26 23.05 12.04
CA ALA A 82 -9.45 23.28 11.23
C ALA A 82 -10.73 23.35 12.10
N ASN A 83 -10.84 22.46 13.09
CA ASN A 83 -11.97 22.43 14.02
C ASN A 83 -11.98 23.64 14.97
N GLN A 84 -10.82 24.12 15.41
CA GLN A 84 -10.72 25.36 16.19
C GLN A 84 -11.18 26.58 15.39
N LYS A 85 -10.82 26.68 14.10
CA LYS A 85 -11.27 27.78 13.22
C LYS A 85 -12.79 27.78 13.03
N THR A 86 -13.39 26.61 12.83
CA THR A 86 -14.86 26.49 12.69
C THR A 86 -15.59 26.83 13.99
N LYS A 87 -15.05 26.48 15.16
CA LYS A 87 -15.61 26.91 16.46
C LYS A 87 -15.51 28.42 16.66
N LYS A 88 -14.39 29.05 16.31
CA LYS A 88 -14.21 30.51 16.42
C LYS A 88 -15.17 31.29 15.49
N ASN A 89 -15.41 30.81 14.27
CA ASN A 89 -16.38 31.45 13.36
C ASN A 89 -17.83 31.33 13.83
N LYS A 90 -18.16 30.34 14.68
CA LYS A 90 -19.50 30.17 15.26
C LYS A 90 -19.74 31.02 16.52
N GLN A 91 -18.68 31.60 17.10
CA GLN A 91 -18.73 32.41 18.34
C GLN A 91 -18.61 33.93 18.09
N LYS A 92 -18.51 34.41 16.85
CA LYS A 92 -18.56 35.86 16.54
C LYS A 92 -20.02 36.37 16.46
N THR A 93 -20.70 36.36 17.60
CA THR A 93 -21.67 37.39 18.02
C THR A 93 -21.13 37.94 19.36
N PRO A 94 -21.13 39.27 19.58
CA PRO A 94 -20.23 39.88 20.56
C PRO A 94 -20.76 39.74 21.99
N GLY A 95 -19.89 39.27 22.89
CA GLY A 95 -20.07 39.33 24.34
C GLY A 95 -18.70 39.29 25.01
N ILE A 96 -18.35 40.38 25.69
CA ILE A 96 -17.07 40.71 26.32
C ILE A 96 -16.73 39.75 27.48
N GLY A 97 -15.44 39.43 27.64
CA GLY A 97 -14.90 38.80 28.86
C GLY A 97 -13.51 38.20 28.68
N GLU A 98 -12.52 38.81 29.35
CA GLU A 98 -11.09 38.45 29.40
C GLU A 98 -10.78 37.09 30.06
N GLY A 99 -9.60 36.54 29.72
CA GLY A 99 -8.73 35.94 30.73
C GLY A 99 -8.36 34.46 30.59
N SER A 100 -7.05 34.25 30.56
CA SER A 100 -6.30 33.12 31.14
C SER A 100 -5.93 31.91 30.26
N SER A 101 -4.63 31.65 30.28
CA SER A 101 -3.84 30.60 29.67
C SER A 101 -3.80 29.33 30.52
N THR A 102 -4.08 28.17 29.91
CA THR A 102 -3.62 26.86 30.42
C THR A 102 -3.42 25.86 29.28
N SER A 103 -2.33 25.11 29.37
CA SER A 103 -1.99 23.95 28.55
C SER A 103 -3.03 22.84 28.70
N GLU A 104 -3.84 22.60 27.67
CA GLU A 104 -4.86 21.55 27.69
C GLU A 104 -4.49 20.37 26.78
N THR A 105 -4.28 19.21 27.41
CA THR A 105 -4.48 17.91 26.76
C THR A 105 -5.95 17.75 26.35
N PRO A 106 -6.26 17.15 25.18
CA PRO A 106 -7.64 17.10 24.68
C PRO A 106 -8.56 16.24 25.56
N GLN A 107 -9.61 16.84 26.13
CA GLN A 107 -10.67 16.15 26.86
C GLN A 107 -11.57 15.29 25.93
N PRO A 108 -12.17 14.20 26.44
CA PRO A 108 -13.12 13.38 25.69
C PRO A 108 -14.40 14.16 25.28
N PRO A 109 -14.89 14.04 24.04
CA PRO A 109 -16.14 14.67 23.62
C PRO A 109 -17.37 14.04 24.29
N ARG A 110 -18.43 14.82 24.52
CA ARG A 110 -19.75 14.32 24.95
C ARG A 110 -20.34 13.36 23.90
N LYS A 111 -20.81 12.17 24.32
CA LYS A 111 -21.47 11.16 23.46
C LYS A 111 -22.64 11.79 22.68
N LYS A 112 -22.45 12.07 21.40
CA LYS A 112 -23.55 12.24 20.44
C LYS A 112 -23.31 11.24 19.31
N ARG A 113 -24.25 10.31 19.13
CA ARG A 113 -24.25 9.36 18.00
C ARG A 113 -24.32 10.18 16.71
N ALA A 114 -23.23 10.24 15.97
CA ALA A 114 -23.21 10.79 14.62
C ALA A 114 -23.71 9.72 13.64
N ARG A 115 -24.70 10.09 12.83
CA ARG A 115 -25.20 9.31 11.70
C ARG A 115 -24.18 9.46 10.56
N VAL A 116 -23.72 8.35 9.97
CA VAL A 116 -22.73 8.35 8.89
C VAL A 116 -23.47 8.44 7.55
N ASP A 117 -23.15 9.46 6.74
CA ASP A 117 -23.60 9.55 5.34
C ASP A 117 -22.76 8.61 4.44
N PRO A 118 -23.37 7.80 3.56
CA PRO A 118 -22.67 6.89 2.67
C PRO A 118 -22.46 7.55 1.30
N THR A 119 -21.36 8.25 1.07
CA THR A 119 -21.04 8.73 -0.30
C THR A 119 -19.55 8.96 -0.57
N VAL A 120 -18.67 8.11 -0.03
CA VAL A 120 -17.24 8.13 -0.39
C VAL A 120 -16.73 6.70 -0.57
N GLU A 121 -17.28 5.96 -1.53
CA GLU A 121 -16.76 4.63 -1.89
C GLU A 121 -15.89 4.61 -3.15
N SER A 122 -15.86 5.68 -3.96
CA SER A 122 -15.22 5.61 -5.28
C SER A 122 -13.76 6.08 -5.34
N THR A 123 -13.16 6.55 -4.24
CA THR A 123 -11.74 7.00 -4.22
C THR A 123 -10.83 6.07 -3.43
N THR A 124 -11.39 5.12 -2.67
CA THR A 124 -10.62 4.30 -1.71
C THR A 124 -9.84 3.16 -2.37
N CYS A 125 -10.25 2.70 -3.56
CA CYS A 125 -9.63 1.57 -4.24
C CYS A 125 -8.22 1.87 -4.78
N ILE A 126 -7.90 3.14 -5.04
CA ILE A 126 -6.55 3.54 -5.52
C ILE A 126 -5.58 3.71 -4.33
N TYR A 127 -6.09 4.07 -3.14
CA TYR A 127 -5.28 4.23 -1.93
C TYR A 127 -5.02 2.91 -1.19
N SER A 128 -5.88 1.90 -1.32
CA SER A 128 -5.67 0.58 -0.70
C SER A 128 -4.49 -0.20 -1.29
N ILE A 129 -4.14 0.03 -2.57
CA ILE A 129 -2.94 -0.56 -3.20
C ILE A 129 -1.65 0.20 -2.77
N LEU A 130 -1.76 1.49 -2.46
CA LEU A 130 -0.62 2.35 -2.06
C LEU A 130 -0.31 2.31 -0.56
N PHE A 131 -1.20 1.79 0.29
CA PHE A 131 -1.03 1.69 1.75
C PHE A 131 -0.65 0.28 2.22
N LEU A 132 -0.16 -0.58 1.32
CA LEU A 132 0.69 -1.71 1.69
C LEU A 132 2.06 -1.15 2.12
N SER A 133 2.08 -0.37 3.20
CA SER A 133 3.28 0.13 3.86
C SER A 133 4.01 -1.02 4.55
N GLN A 134 4.49 -1.95 3.74
CA GLN A 134 5.60 -2.81 4.07
C GLN A 134 6.61 -2.61 2.94
N LEU A 135 7.74 -1.99 3.29
CA LEU A 135 8.94 -2.05 2.48
C LEU A 135 9.21 -3.54 2.23
N PHE A 136 9.34 -3.94 0.96
CA PHE A 136 9.69 -5.33 0.69
C PHE A 136 11.09 -5.60 1.25
N TYR A 137 11.27 -6.76 1.89
CA TYR A 137 12.59 -7.17 2.33
C TYR A 137 13.46 -7.42 1.11
N LEU A 138 14.55 -6.65 1.00
CA LEU A 138 15.57 -6.80 -0.04
C LEU A 138 16.89 -7.26 0.63
N PRO A 139 17.70 -8.09 -0.04
CA PRO A 139 17.44 -8.73 -1.34
C PRO A 139 16.26 -9.71 -1.27
N ALA A 140 15.47 -9.79 -2.35
CA ALA A 140 14.29 -10.64 -2.41
C ALA A 140 14.68 -12.13 -2.33
N LYS A 141 13.97 -12.91 -1.49
CA LYS A 141 14.19 -14.36 -1.36
C LYS A 141 14.08 -15.10 -2.70
N LYS A 142 13.17 -14.64 -3.56
CA LYS A 142 13.01 -15.12 -4.93
C LYS A 142 13.03 -13.90 -5.84
N ASN A 143 14.16 -13.72 -6.51
CA ASN A 143 14.41 -12.55 -7.35
C ASN A 143 13.78 -12.72 -8.75
N VAL A 144 13.78 -11.63 -9.52
CA VAL A 144 13.22 -11.64 -10.89
C VAL A 144 13.97 -12.62 -11.78
N ASP A 145 15.30 -12.70 -11.65
CA ASP A 145 16.13 -13.63 -12.42
C ASP A 145 15.65 -15.09 -12.26
N SER A 146 15.49 -15.55 -11.02
CA SER A 146 15.00 -16.91 -10.73
C SER A 146 13.56 -17.12 -11.22
N ILE A 147 12.69 -16.11 -11.14
CA ILE A 147 11.31 -16.22 -11.62
C ILE A 147 11.27 -16.38 -13.15
N LEU A 148 12.08 -15.59 -13.86
CA LEU A 148 12.17 -15.66 -15.31
C LEU A 148 12.81 -16.98 -15.78
N GLU A 149 13.80 -17.46 -15.05
CA GLU A 149 14.42 -18.77 -15.29
C GLU A 149 13.42 -19.91 -15.08
N ASP A 150 12.63 -19.87 -14.01
CA ASP A 150 11.56 -20.85 -13.76
C ASP A 150 10.55 -20.88 -14.92
N TYR A 151 10.17 -19.72 -15.46
CA TYR A 151 9.27 -19.64 -16.60
C TYR A 151 9.90 -20.22 -17.89
N ALA A 152 11.16 -19.88 -18.17
CA ALA A 152 11.89 -20.43 -19.31
C ALA A 152 11.95 -21.97 -19.21
N ASN A 153 12.31 -22.50 -18.04
CA ASN A 153 12.38 -23.94 -17.79
C ASN A 153 11.01 -24.62 -17.87
N TYR A 154 9.96 -23.99 -17.34
CA TYR A 154 8.58 -24.46 -17.48
C TYR A 154 8.18 -24.59 -18.95
N LYS A 155 8.52 -23.60 -19.78
CA LYS A 155 8.24 -23.63 -21.22
C LYS A 155 9.03 -24.70 -21.96
N LYS A 156 10.31 -24.87 -21.65
CA LYS A 156 11.14 -25.95 -22.21
C LYS A 156 10.55 -27.33 -21.91
N SER A 157 10.08 -27.55 -20.68
CA SER A 157 9.49 -28.84 -20.28
C SER A 157 8.13 -29.14 -20.95
N ARG A 158 7.41 -28.12 -21.41
CA ARG A 158 6.07 -28.26 -22.02
C ARG A 158 6.05 -28.22 -23.55
N GLY A 159 7.15 -27.84 -24.22
CA GLY A 159 7.19 -27.66 -25.67
C GLY A 159 8.51 -28.09 -26.30
N ASN A 160 8.45 -29.08 -27.19
CA ASN A 160 9.62 -29.74 -27.80
C ASN A 160 10.02 -29.11 -29.16
N THR A 161 10.05 -27.78 -29.29
CA THR A 161 10.41 -27.11 -30.56
C THR A 161 11.41 -25.98 -30.34
N ASP A 162 12.62 -26.13 -30.89
CA ASP A 162 13.76 -25.20 -30.72
C ASP A 162 13.41 -23.74 -31.05
N ASN A 163 12.57 -23.52 -32.07
CA ASN A 163 12.11 -22.17 -32.45
C ASN A 163 11.27 -21.47 -31.35
N LYS A 164 10.57 -22.24 -30.50
CA LYS A 164 9.82 -21.68 -29.36
C LYS A 164 10.74 -21.37 -28.19
N GLU A 165 11.78 -22.17 -27.99
CA GLU A 165 12.76 -21.92 -26.94
C GLU A 165 13.52 -20.61 -27.20
N TYR A 166 13.96 -20.37 -28.44
CA TYR A 166 14.60 -19.10 -28.81
C TYR A 166 13.67 -17.91 -28.52
N ALA A 167 12.41 -17.98 -28.95
CA ALA A 167 11.44 -16.91 -28.71
C ALA A 167 11.17 -16.67 -27.20
N VAL A 168 11.10 -17.73 -26.39
CA VAL A 168 10.92 -17.60 -24.94
C VAL A 168 12.15 -16.94 -24.30
N ASN A 169 13.36 -17.33 -24.70
CA ASN A 169 14.60 -16.74 -24.19
C ASN A 169 14.71 -15.25 -24.56
N GLU A 170 14.34 -14.88 -25.78
CA GLU A 170 14.30 -13.47 -26.22
C GLU A 170 13.29 -12.65 -25.40
N VAL A 171 12.10 -13.19 -25.15
CA VAL A 171 11.09 -12.51 -24.32
C VAL A 171 11.58 -12.36 -22.88
N VAL A 172 12.17 -13.41 -22.30
CA VAL A 172 12.74 -13.39 -20.95
C VAL A 172 13.87 -12.36 -20.83
N ALA A 173 14.79 -12.33 -21.80
CA ALA A 173 15.87 -11.35 -21.85
C ALA A 173 15.31 -9.93 -21.97
N GLY A 174 14.31 -9.72 -22.84
CA GLY A 174 13.63 -8.44 -23.01
C GLY A 174 12.97 -7.95 -21.72
N ILE A 175 12.23 -8.82 -21.02
CA ILE A 175 11.60 -8.47 -19.73
C ILE A 175 12.65 -8.11 -18.69
N LYS A 176 13.75 -8.87 -18.61
CA LYS A 176 14.85 -8.62 -17.66
C LYS A 176 15.50 -7.26 -17.89
N GLU A 177 15.91 -6.98 -19.13
CA GLU A 177 16.55 -5.73 -19.49
C GLU A 177 15.62 -4.54 -19.23
N TYR A 178 14.37 -4.69 -19.64
CA TYR A 178 13.36 -3.66 -19.46
C TYR A 178 13.06 -3.40 -17.98
N PHE A 179 13.05 -4.44 -17.15
CA PHE A 179 12.93 -4.31 -15.70
C PHE A 179 14.11 -3.53 -15.09
N ASN A 180 15.34 -3.85 -15.49
CA ASN A 180 16.55 -3.19 -14.98
C ASN A 180 16.55 -1.68 -15.28
N VAL A 181 16.15 -1.28 -16.49
CA VAL A 181 16.09 0.14 -16.87
C VAL A 181 14.91 0.88 -16.23
N MET A 182 13.74 0.23 -16.14
CA MET A 182 12.51 0.90 -15.67
C MET A 182 12.36 0.94 -14.16
N LEU A 183 13.02 0.06 -13.42
CA LEU A 183 12.83 -0.03 -11.97
C LEU A 183 13.09 1.31 -11.28
N GLY A 184 14.28 1.87 -11.50
CA GLY A 184 14.72 3.12 -10.88
C GLY A 184 13.91 4.36 -11.31
N THR A 185 13.13 4.30 -12.38
CA THR A 185 12.43 5.48 -12.92
C THR A 185 10.92 5.40 -12.72
N GLN A 186 10.30 4.26 -13.03
CA GLN A 186 8.85 4.15 -13.18
C GLN A 186 8.18 3.13 -12.24
N LEU A 187 8.92 2.16 -11.69
CA LEU A 187 8.32 1.05 -10.93
C LEU A 187 8.33 1.25 -9.41
N LEU A 188 9.17 2.16 -8.91
CA LEU A 188 9.31 2.46 -7.49
C LEU A 188 8.41 3.62 -7.05
N TYR A 189 7.68 3.41 -5.97
CA TYR A 189 6.93 4.47 -5.30
C TYR A 189 7.85 5.43 -4.55
N LYS A 190 7.34 6.63 -4.24
CA LYS A 190 8.11 7.67 -3.53
C LYS A 190 8.72 7.17 -2.20
N PHE A 191 8.02 6.28 -1.50
CA PHE A 191 8.48 5.73 -0.21
C PHE A 191 9.55 4.63 -0.34
N GLU A 192 9.72 4.00 -1.51
CA GLU A 192 10.76 2.98 -1.76
C GLU A 192 12.09 3.60 -2.22
N ARG A 193 12.10 4.92 -2.50
CA ARG A 193 13.28 5.64 -3.00
C ARG A 193 14.47 5.64 -2.03
N PRO A 194 14.29 5.80 -0.71
CA PRO A 194 15.40 5.67 0.23
C PRO A 194 16.05 4.28 0.18
N GLN A 195 15.24 3.21 0.16
CA GLN A 195 15.73 1.83 0.06
C GLN A 195 16.51 1.57 -1.23
N TYR A 196 16.01 2.08 -2.36
CA TYR A 196 16.71 1.95 -3.64
C TYR A 196 18.07 2.66 -3.63
N ALA A 197 18.18 3.82 -2.98
CA ALA A 197 19.46 4.52 -2.84
C ALA A 197 20.46 3.73 -1.98
N GLU A 198 19.98 3.09 -0.90
CA GLU A 198 20.81 2.18 -0.08
C GLU A 198 21.30 0.98 -0.90
N ILE A 199 20.43 0.34 -1.68
CA ILE A 199 20.81 -0.79 -2.56
C ILE A 199 21.87 -0.39 -3.58
N LEU A 200 21.77 0.79 -4.20
CA LEU A 200 22.79 1.29 -5.13
C LEU A 200 24.14 1.57 -4.44
N ALA A 201 24.12 1.94 -3.17
CA ALA A 201 25.34 2.19 -2.39
C ALA A 201 26.00 0.88 -1.94
N ASP A 202 25.21 -0.08 -1.47
CA ASP A 202 25.69 -1.38 -0.97
C ASP A 202 26.08 -2.34 -2.11
N HIS A 203 25.42 -2.23 -3.26
CA HIS A 203 25.61 -3.12 -4.42
C HIS A 203 25.61 -2.36 -5.76
N PRO A 204 26.68 -1.60 -6.07
CA PRO A 204 26.73 -0.75 -7.26
C PRO A 204 26.67 -1.53 -8.58
N ASP A 205 27.20 -2.75 -8.61
CA ASP A 205 27.29 -3.58 -9.81
C ASP A 205 26.13 -4.58 -9.95
N ALA A 206 25.24 -4.68 -8.96
CA ALA A 206 24.17 -5.66 -8.97
C ALA A 206 23.00 -5.19 -9.86
N PRO A 207 22.56 -5.99 -10.86
CA PRO A 207 21.38 -5.66 -11.63
C PRO A 207 20.13 -5.73 -10.75
N MET A 208 19.17 -4.84 -11.02
CA MET A 208 17.95 -4.74 -10.21
C MET A 208 17.12 -6.03 -10.25
N SER A 209 17.21 -6.81 -11.33
CA SER A 209 16.58 -8.12 -11.45
C SER A 209 17.06 -9.17 -10.44
N GLN A 210 18.26 -9.00 -9.89
CA GLN A 210 18.81 -9.88 -8.85
C GLN A 210 18.41 -9.47 -7.44
N VAL A 211 18.12 -8.19 -7.23
CA VAL A 211 17.78 -7.64 -5.90
C VAL A 211 16.27 -7.69 -5.65
N TYR A 212 15.48 -7.33 -6.65
CA TYR A 212 14.02 -7.22 -6.52
C TYR A 212 13.31 -8.52 -6.93
N GLY A 213 12.04 -8.66 -6.54
CA GLY A 213 11.25 -9.89 -6.74
C GLY A 213 9.92 -9.67 -7.46
N ALA A 214 9.04 -10.66 -7.35
CA ALA A 214 7.74 -10.72 -8.02
C ALA A 214 6.85 -9.46 -7.90
N PRO A 215 6.77 -8.76 -6.75
CA PRO A 215 5.88 -7.60 -6.62
C PRO A 215 6.25 -6.46 -7.57
N HIS A 216 7.54 -6.18 -7.72
CA HIS A 216 8.03 -5.13 -8.62
C HIS A 216 7.92 -5.57 -10.07
N LEU A 217 8.18 -6.86 -10.35
CA LEU A 217 7.98 -7.43 -11.67
C LEU A 217 6.53 -7.30 -12.13
N LEU A 218 5.55 -7.52 -11.25
CA LEU A 218 4.14 -7.35 -11.60
C LEU A 218 3.79 -5.91 -11.97
N ARG A 219 4.40 -4.91 -11.29
CA ARG A 219 4.23 -3.49 -11.63
C ARG A 219 4.74 -3.18 -13.03
N LEU A 220 5.76 -3.90 -13.51
CA LEU A 220 6.25 -3.73 -14.86
C LEU A 220 5.16 -4.06 -15.89
N PHE A 221 4.43 -5.16 -15.72
CA PHE A 221 3.35 -5.55 -16.65
C PHE A 221 2.19 -4.55 -16.69
N VAL A 222 1.94 -3.82 -15.61
CA VAL A 222 0.94 -2.73 -15.59
C VAL A 222 1.41 -1.52 -16.41
N ARG A 223 2.73 -1.28 -16.48
CA ARG A 223 3.32 -0.13 -17.18
C ARG A 223 3.70 -0.41 -18.62
N ILE A 224 4.11 -1.64 -18.94
CA ILE A 224 4.60 -2.02 -20.27
C ILE A 224 3.56 -1.79 -21.36
N GLY A 225 2.26 -1.97 -21.06
CA GLY A 225 1.18 -1.76 -22.02
C GLY A 225 1.13 -0.33 -22.61
N ALA A 226 1.44 0.69 -21.82
CA ALA A 226 1.51 2.07 -22.31
C ALA A 226 2.76 2.32 -23.17
N MET A 227 3.82 1.54 -22.96
CA MET A 227 5.12 1.74 -23.60
C MET A 227 5.27 0.97 -24.91
N LEU A 228 4.55 -0.16 -25.05
CA LEU A 228 4.49 -0.91 -26.31
C LEU A 228 3.91 -0.06 -27.46
N ALA A 229 3.09 0.95 -27.15
CA ALA A 229 2.58 1.91 -28.14
C ALA A 229 3.67 2.78 -28.80
N TYR A 230 4.82 2.96 -28.14
CA TYR A 230 5.93 3.77 -28.62
C TYR A 230 7.06 2.94 -29.25
N THR A 231 6.96 1.61 -29.20
CA THR A 231 7.98 0.71 -29.76
C THR A 231 7.58 0.36 -31.20
N PRO A 232 8.47 0.55 -32.21
CA PRO A 232 8.15 0.26 -33.60
C PRO A 232 8.15 -1.26 -33.84
N LEU A 233 7.06 -1.92 -33.46
CA LEU A 233 6.80 -3.33 -33.72
C LEU A 233 5.73 -3.47 -34.80
N ASP A 234 5.91 -4.43 -35.70
CA ASP A 234 4.83 -4.84 -36.61
C ASP A 234 3.73 -5.58 -35.84
N GLU A 235 2.52 -5.57 -36.40
CA GLU A 235 1.32 -6.11 -35.74
C GLU A 235 1.46 -7.60 -35.38
N LYS A 236 2.18 -8.37 -36.21
CA LYS A 236 2.40 -9.81 -35.97
C LYS A 236 3.37 -10.04 -34.81
N SER A 237 4.49 -9.32 -34.78
CA SER A 237 5.44 -9.39 -33.66
C SER A 237 4.83 -8.89 -32.36
N LEU A 238 4.02 -7.83 -32.41
CA LEU A 238 3.31 -7.32 -31.24
C LEU A 238 2.30 -8.33 -30.70
N ALA A 239 1.50 -8.95 -31.56
CA ALA A 239 0.55 -9.99 -31.15
C ALA A 239 1.28 -11.20 -30.54
N LEU A 240 2.40 -11.62 -31.12
CA LEU A 240 3.23 -12.71 -30.59
C LEU A 240 3.80 -12.37 -29.21
N LEU A 241 4.34 -11.16 -29.04
CA LEU A 241 4.86 -10.66 -27.77
C LEU A 241 3.75 -10.64 -26.70
N LEU A 242 2.59 -10.06 -27.01
CA LEU A 242 1.45 -10.02 -26.09
C LEU A 242 1.00 -11.42 -25.68
N ASN A 243 1.00 -12.39 -26.59
CA ASN A 243 0.68 -13.77 -26.25
C ASN A 243 1.65 -14.36 -25.21
N TYR A 244 2.97 -14.12 -25.36
CA TYR A 244 3.95 -14.57 -24.38
C TYR A 244 3.82 -13.83 -23.03
N LEU A 245 3.54 -12.53 -23.05
CA LEU A 245 3.31 -11.75 -21.82
C LEU A 245 2.05 -12.21 -21.08
N HIS A 246 0.96 -12.47 -21.80
CA HIS A 246 -0.28 -12.99 -21.23
C HIS A 246 -0.11 -14.41 -20.69
N ASP A 247 0.68 -15.23 -21.37
CA ASP A 247 0.98 -16.58 -20.91
C ASP A 247 1.84 -16.57 -19.64
N PHE A 248 2.83 -15.68 -19.55
CA PHE A 248 3.64 -15.50 -18.33
C PHE A 248 2.80 -15.10 -17.11
N LEU A 249 1.73 -14.33 -17.31
CA LEU A 249 0.85 -13.84 -16.24
C LEU A 249 -0.23 -14.86 -15.78
N LYS A 250 -0.38 -16.00 -16.46
CA LYS A 250 -1.35 -17.04 -16.12
C LYS A 250 -0.76 -18.06 -15.14
#